data_AF-A0A931Z9V5-F1
#
_entry.id   AF-A0A931Z9V5-F1
#
_cell.length_a   1.000
_cell.length_b   1.000
_cell.length_c   1.000
_cell.angle_alpha   90.00
_cell.angle_beta   90.00
_cell.angle_gamma   90.00
#
_symmetry.space_group_name_H-M   'P 1'
#
loop_
_entity.id
_entity.type
_entity.pdbx_description
1 polymer ?
#
loop_
_entity_poly.entity_id
_entity_poly.type
_entity_poly.pdbx_seq_one_letter_code
_entity_poly.pdbx_strand_id
1 'polypeptide(L)'
;MESLFQVQPFVALDAFLLPAVAVGFHMDFHVKSPVEKLEPETLHEWARREPSVRYPLLGESLHLFAAKRDEKNHESEELSPLYVAMLDQAPDKVAFFGDLWHRVHPRSWSGSLADVLAKRKTQMMKFADHPDAKVRDLMNEIMPELDRWIERERARDRTSEESFE
;
A
#
# COMPACT_ATOMS: atom_id res chain seq x y z
N MET A 1 6.14 -17.45 -13.95
CA MET A 1 4.99 -16.52 -13.84
C MET A 1 5.22 -15.23 -14.61
N GLU A 2 6.41 -14.63 -14.57
CA GLU A 2 6.68 -13.34 -15.23
C GLU A 2 6.43 -13.32 -16.76
N SER A 3 6.69 -14.43 -17.45
CA SER A 3 6.37 -14.56 -18.89
C SER A 3 4.88 -14.49 -19.23
N LEU A 4 3.99 -14.90 -18.31
CA LEU A 4 2.54 -14.86 -18.53
C LEU A 4 1.99 -13.44 -18.44
N PHE A 5 2.52 -12.63 -17.51
CA PHE A 5 2.17 -11.22 -17.37
C PHE A 5 2.55 -10.40 -18.63
N GLN A 6 3.59 -10.81 -19.35
CA GLN A 6 4.00 -10.16 -20.61
C GLN A 6 3.14 -10.59 -21.81
N VAL A 7 2.77 -11.87 -21.92
CA VAL A 7 2.09 -12.39 -23.11
C VAL A 7 0.57 -12.29 -23.01
N GLN A 8 0.01 -12.46 -21.82
CA GLN A 8 -1.43 -12.44 -21.58
C GLN A 8 -1.75 -11.74 -20.23
N PRO A 9 -1.55 -10.41 -20.13
CA PRO A 9 -1.64 -9.70 -18.86
C PRO A 9 -2.99 -9.87 -18.16
N PHE A 10 -4.10 -9.86 -18.89
CA PHE A 10 -5.42 -10.03 -18.28
C PHE A 10 -5.69 -11.44 -17.74
N VAL A 11 -5.24 -12.46 -18.46
CA VAL A 11 -5.34 -13.86 -17.99
C VAL A 11 -4.45 -14.07 -16.77
N ALA A 12 -3.25 -13.48 -16.79
CA ALA A 12 -2.34 -13.49 -15.64
C ALA A 12 -2.99 -12.84 -14.42
N LEU A 13 -3.55 -11.63 -14.57
CA LEU A 13 -4.23 -10.90 -13.51
C LEU A 13 -5.47 -11.63 -13.01
N ASP A 14 -6.29 -12.18 -13.90
CA ASP A 14 -7.46 -12.97 -13.53
C ASP A 14 -7.03 -14.18 -12.68
N ALA A 15 -6.02 -14.94 -13.12
CA ALA A 15 -5.51 -16.11 -12.39
C ALA A 15 -4.82 -15.75 -11.06
N PHE A 16 -4.23 -14.56 -10.98
CA PHE A 16 -3.42 -14.15 -9.83
C PHE A 16 -4.25 -13.44 -8.75
N LEU A 17 -5.22 -12.62 -9.14
CA LEU A 17 -5.96 -11.73 -8.24
C LEU A 17 -7.41 -12.17 -7.98
N LEU A 18 -8.10 -12.82 -8.93
CA LEU A 18 -9.50 -13.21 -8.72
C LEU A 18 -9.70 -14.40 -7.76
N PRO A 19 -8.83 -15.43 -7.74
CA PRO A 19 -8.96 -16.51 -6.76
C PRO A 19 -8.85 -16.03 -5.31
N ALA A 20 -8.21 -14.88 -5.07
CA ALA A 20 -8.07 -14.27 -3.75
C ALA A 20 -9.41 -13.83 -3.13
N VAL A 21 -10.50 -13.75 -3.91
CA VAL A 21 -11.84 -13.44 -3.40
C VAL A 21 -12.44 -14.62 -2.60
N ALA A 22 -11.91 -15.85 -2.74
CA ALA A 22 -12.45 -17.04 -2.08
C ALA A 22 -11.74 -17.41 -0.76
N VAL A 23 -10.52 -16.94 -0.52
CA VAL A 23 -9.72 -17.27 0.67
C VAL A 23 -8.83 -16.07 0.97
N GLY A 24 -8.88 -15.52 2.18
CA GLY A 24 -8.14 -14.34 2.63
C GLY A 24 -6.61 -14.48 2.59
N PHE A 25 -6.06 -14.64 1.39
CA PHE A 25 -4.64 -14.62 1.11
C PHE A 25 -4.19 -13.17 1.01
N HIS A 26 -3.76 -12.61 2.14
CA HIS A 26 -2.79 -11.50 2.12
C HIS A 26 -1.50 -12.07 1.55
N MET A 27 -1.25 -11.84 0.26
CA MET A 27 0.00 -12.27 -0.36
C MET A 27 1.11 -11.34 0.12
N ASP A 28 1.89 -11.82 1.08
CA ASP A 28 3.13 -11.21 1.56
C ASP A 28 4.21 -11.28 0.48
N PHE A 29 4.12 -10.41 -0.52
CA PHE A 29 5.19 -10.29 -1.49
C PHE A 29 6.36 -9.53 -0.86
N HIS A 30 7.39 -10.28 -0.42
CA HIS A 30 8.70 -9.72 -0.07
C HIS A 30 9.43 -9.06 -1.27
N VAL A 31 8.87 -9.17 -2.48
CA VAL A 31 9.41 -8.68 -3.75
C VAL A 31 8.31 -7.87 -4.44
N LYS A 32 8.66 -6.82 -5.22
CA LYS A 32 7.68 -6.10 -6.07
C LYS A 32 6.74 -7.08 -6.77
N SER A 33 5.44 -6.91 -6.53
CA SER A 33 4.42 -7.79 -7.10
C SER A 33 4.58 -7.81 -8.62
N PRO A 34 4.47 -8.98 -9.31
CA PRO A 34 4.48 -9.04 -10.77
C PRO A 34 3.43 -8.11 -11.41
N VAL A 35 2.37 -7.78 -10.66
CA VAL A 35 1.33 -6.79 -11.02
C VAL A 35 1.94 -5.40 -11.23
N GLU A 36 2.91 -4.97 -10.41
CA GLU A 36 3.53 -3.65 -10.48
C GLU A 36 4.48 -3.48 -11.68
N LYS A 37 4.76 -4.55 -12.41
CA LYS A 37 5.56 -4.52 -13.64
C LYS A 37 4.71 -4.22 -14.87
N LEU A 38 3.38 -4.27 -14.75
CA LEU A 38 2.48 -3.94 -15.84
C LEU A 38 2.33 -2.43 -15.98
N GLU A 39 2.06 -1.99 -17.20
CA GLU A 39 1.75 -0.58 -17.48
C GLU A 39 0.47 -0.15 -16.74
N PRO A 40 0.42 1.07 -16.18
CA PRO A 40 -0.77 1.58 -15.47
C PRO A 40 -2.05 1.45 -16.28
N GLU A 41 -1.98 1.71 -17.59
CA GLU A 41 -3.15 1.59 -18.49
C GLU A 41 -3.64 0.14 -18.56
N THR A 42 -2.75 -0.85 -18.59
CA THR A 42 -3.16 -2.26 -18.60
C THR A 42 -3.89 -2.64 -17.31
N LEU A 43 -3.43 -2.14 -16.17
CA LEU A 43 -4.09 -2.38 -14.88
C LEU A 43 -5.47 -1.70 -14.82
N HIS A 44 -5.56 -0.46 -15.30
CA HIS A 44 -6.82 0.27 -15.42
C HIS A 44 -7.82 -0.45 -16.33
N GLU A 45 -7.37 -0.91 -17.50
CA GLU A 45 -8.20 -1.65 -18.46
C GLU A 45 -8.68 -3.01 -17.94
N TRP A 46 -7.86 -3.67 -17.12
CA TRP A 46 -8.28 -4.88 -16.44
C TRP A 46 -9.33 -4.59 -15.37
N ALA A 47 -9.12 -3.54 -14.57
CA ALA A 47 -10.00 -3.19 -13.45
C ALA A 47 -11.36 -2.67 -13.90
N ARG A 48 -11.44 -1.90 -14.99
CA ARG A 48 -12.71 -1.35 -15.52
C ARG A 48 -13.73 -2.41 -15.94
N ARG A 49 -13.32 -3.66 -16.13
CA ARG A 49 -14.21 -4.78 -16.50
C ARG A 49 -15.22 -5.11 -15.40
N GLU A 50 -14.78 -5.02 -14.15
CA GLU A 50 -15.63 -5.22 -12.97
C GLU A 50 -15.12 -4.32 -11.83
N PRO A 51 -15.42 -3.01 -11.89
CA PRO A 51 -14.72 -2.02 -11.09
C PRO A 51 -14.87 -2.22 -9.58
N SER A 52 -16.04 -2.64 -9.11
CA SER A 52 -16.31 -2.89 -7.69
C SER A 52 -15.54 -4.06 -7.10
N VAL A 53 -15.06 -4.98 -7.93
CA VAL A 53 -14.29 -6.16 -7.50
C VAL A 53 -12.80 -5.95 -7.74
N ARG A 54 -12.44 -5.47 -8.93
CA ARG A 54 -11.06 -5.48 -9.40
C ARG A 54 -10.21 -4.33 -8.88
N TYR A 55 -10.78 -3.14 -8.66
CA TYR A 55 -10.04 -2.03 -8.03
C TYR A 55 -9.62 -2.36 -6.60
N PRO A 56 -10.50 -2.87 -5.72
CA PRO A 56 -10.08 -3.33 -4.39
C PRO A 56 -8.94 -4.35 -4.44
N LEU A 57 -9.00 -5.32 -5.36
CA LEU A 57 -7.93 -6.30 -5.54
C LEU A 57 -6.59 -5.66 -5.99
N LEU A 58 -6.64 -4.66 -6.88
CA LEU A 58 -5.44 -3.89 -7.21
C LEU A 58 -4.90 -3.16 -5.99
N GLY A 59 -5.76 -2.46 -5.25
CA GLY A 59 -5.43 -1.82 -3.98
C GLY A 59 -4.66 -2.76 -3.07
N GLU A 60 -5.22 -3.95 -2.80
CA GLU A 60 -4.59 -5.02 -2.00
C GLU A 60 -3.26 -5.53 -2.53
N SER A 61 -3.10 -5.61 -3.85
CA SER A 61 -1.89 -6.16 -4.46
C SER A 61 -0.73 -5.18 -4.62
N LEU A 62 -1.01 -3.88 -4.59
CA LEU A 62 -0.03 -2.82 -4.87
C LEU A 62 0.55 -2.27 -3.57
N HIS A 63 1.86 -1.96 -3.58
CA HIS A 63 2.50 -1.28 -2.46
C HIS A 63 2.05 0.18 -2.42
N LEU A 64 1.58 0.63 -1.25
CA LEU A 64 1.23 2.02 -1.00
C LEU A 64 2.46 2.93 -1.05
N PHE A 65 3.60 2.44 -0.55
CA PHE A 65 4.87 3.14 -0.56
C PHE A 65 5.82 2.53 -1.61
N ALA A 66 6.60 3.37 -2.28
CA ALA A 66 7.51 2.95 -3.32
C ALA A 66 8.65 2.08 -2.74
N ALA A 67 9.26 1.21 -3.55
CA ALA A 67 10.50 0.54 -3.14
C ALA A 67 11.70 1.51 -3.21
N LYS A 68 12.67 1.39 -2.28
CA LYS A 68 13.95 2.10 -2.41
C LYS A 68 14.71 1.60 -3.63
N ARG A 69 15.32 2.51 -4.39
CA ARG A 69 16.02 2.18 -5.65
C ARG A 69 17.23 1.25 -5.44
N ASP A 70 17.90 1.37 -4.30
CA ASP A 70 19.22 0.75 -4.08
C ASP A 70 19.21 -0.42 -3.09
N GLU A 71 18.05 -0.74 -2.49
CA GLU A 71 17.93 -1.78 -1.46
C GLU A 71 16.82 -2.77 -1.82
N LYS A 72 17.21 -4.01 -2.14
CA LYS A 72 16.25 -5.11 -2.26
C LYS A 72 15.61 -5.33 -0.89
N ASN A 73 14.30 -5.14 -0.81
CA ASN A 73 13.45 -5.39 0.36
C ASN A 73 13.30 -4.23 1.36
N HIS A 74 13.74 -3.01 1.03
CA HIS A 74 13.36 -1.82 1.81
C HIS A 74 12.40 -0.93 1.03
N GLU A 75 11.27 -0.63 1.67
CA GLU A 75 10.31 0.34 1.18
C GLU A 75 10.82 1.74 1.48
N SER A 76 10.68 2.63 0.51
CA SER A 76 10.75 4.07 0.71
C SER A 76 9.60 4.51 1.62
N GLU A 77 9.72 5.68 2.23
CA GLU A 77 8.58 6.31 2.88
C GLU A 77 7.77 7.19 1.92
N GLU A 78 8.14 7.28 0.63
CA GLU A 78 7.40 7.99 -0.43
C GLU A 78 6.25 7.15 -0.99
N LEU A 79 5.13 7.80 -1.38
CA LEU A 79 4.01 7.12 -2.02
C LEU A 79 4.41 6.51 -3.37
N SER A 80 3.89 5.32 -3.66
CA SER A 80 4.01 4.68 -4.96
C SER A 80 3.24 5.47 -6.02
N PRO A 81 3.89 5.97 -7.09
CA PRO A 81 3.19 6.66 -8.17
C PRO A 81 2.13 5.80 -8.86
N LEU A 82 2.39 4.49 -8.98
CA LEU A 82 1.45 3.53 -9.54
C LEU A 82 0.20 3.38 -8.65
N TYR A 83 0.39 3.29 -7.34
CA TYR A 83 -0.73 3.19 -6.40
C TYR A 83 -1.64 4.42 -6.49
N VAL A 84 -1.04 5.62 -6.48
CA VAL A 84 -1.79 6.88 -6.61
C VAL A 84 -2.53 6.96 -7.94
N ALA A 85 -1.87 6.59 -9.05
CA ALA A 85 -2.51 6.58 -10.36
C ALA A 85 -3.72 5.64 -10.43
N MET A 86 -3.66 4.47 -9.79
CA MET A 86 -4.79 3.54 -9.72
C MET A 86 -5.89 4.01 -8.76
N LEU A 87 -5.52 4.60 -7.61
CA LEU A 87 -6.45 5.20 -6.65
C LEU A 87 -7.29 6.31 -7.30
N ASP A 88 -6.67 7.19 -8.09
CA ASP A 88 -7.36 8.30 -8.75
C ASP A 88 -8.50 7.81 -9.65
N GLN A 89 -8.27 6.68 -10.34
CA GLN A 89 -9.22 6.04 -11.24
C GLN A 89 -10.25 5.13 -10.53
N ALA A 90 -10.01 4.77 -9.27
CA ALA A 90 -10.90 3.90 -8.53
C ALA A 90 -12.25 4.58 -8.28
N PRO A 91 -13.39 3.91 -8.59
CA PRO A 91 -14.72 4.47 -8.36
C PRO A 91 -15.07 4.52 -6.87
N ASP A 92 -14.55 3.58 -6.08
CA ASP A 92 -14.60 3.59 -4.62
C ASP A 92 -13.16 3.62 -4.08
N LYS A 93 -12.71 4.82 -3.73
CA LYS A 93 -11.36 5.08 -3.23
C LYS A 93 -11.13 4.47 -1.85
N VAL A 94 -12.17 4.38 -1.02
CA VAL A 94 -12.07 3.77 0.32
C VAL A 94 -11.90 2.26 0.16
N ALA A 95 -12.69 1.61 -0.69
CA ALA A 95 -12.52 0.19 -0.99
C ALA A 95 -11.17 -0.13 -1.62
N PHE A 96 -10.61 0.80 -2.43
CA PHE A 96 -9.25 0.66 -2.98
C PHE A 96 -8.17 0.76 -1.89
N PHE A 97 -8.33 1.64 -0.89
CA PHE A 97 -7.39 1.71 0.23
C PHE A 97 -7.32 0.41 1.03
N GLY A 98 -8.43 -0.32 1.16
CA GLY A 98 -8.46 -1.60 1.87
C GLY A 98 -7.98 -1.48 3.32
N ASP A 99 -7.21 -2.45 3.81
CA ASP A 99 -6.62 -2.38 5.15
C ASP A 99 -5.43 -1.40 5.19
N LEU A 100 -5.75 -0.12 5.45
CA LEU A 100 -4.76 0.94 5.48
C LEU A 100 -3.74 0.79 6.63
N TRP A 101 -4.11 0.13 7.73
CA TRP A 101 -3.19 -0.12 8.86
C TRP A 101 -2.06 -1.05 8.47
N HIS A 102 -2.42 -2.16 7.84
CA HIS A 102 -1.45 -3.12 7.34
C HIS A 102 -0.50 -2.48 6.32
N ARG A 103 -1.00 -1.56 5.49
CA ARG A 103 -0.19 -0.87 4.47
C ARG A 103 0.75 0.19 5.01
N VAL A 104 0.33 0.93 6.04
CA VAL A 104 1.18 1.98 6.63
C VAL A 104 2.34 1.36 7.39
N HIS A 105 2.17 0.17 7.96
CA HIS A 105 3.26 -0.56 8.59
C HIS A 105 4.34 -0.96 7.57
N PRO A 106 5.62 -0.62 7.79
CA PRO A 106 6.70 -1.12 6.94
C PRO A 106 6.84 -2.64 7.10
N ARG A 107 7.02 -3.36 6.00
CA ARG A 107 7.31 -4.80 6.04
C ARG A 107 8.72 -5.10 6.54
N SER A 108 9.66 -4.20 6.29
CA SER A 108 11.03 -4.21 6.78
C SER A 108 11.50 -2.78 6.97
N TRP A 109 12.26 -2.53 8.04
CA TRP A 109 12.85 -1.23 8.32
C TRP A 109 14.16 -1.37 9.08
N SER A 110 14.97 -0.33 9.02
CA SER A 110 16.17 -0.17 9.84
C SER A 110 16.02 1.07 10.73
N GLY A 111 16.56 0.99 11.94
CA GLY A 111 16.43 2.05 12.94
C GLY A 111 15.05 2.11 13.59
N SER A 112 14.64 3.31 14.00
CA SER A 112 13.38 3.55 14.72
C SER A 112 12.16 3.33 13.83
N LEU A 113 11.24 2.47 14.29
CA LEU A 113 9.93 2.30 13.66
C LEU A 113 9.09 3.59 13.76
N ALA A 114 9.20 4.33 14.86
CA ALA A 114 8.53 5.60 15.03
C ALA A 114 8.90 6.62 13.95
N ASP A 115 10.18 6.70 13.60
CA ASP A 115 10.65 7.62 12.55
C ASP A 115 10.12 7.24 11.17
N VAL A 116 10.07 5.94 10.86
CA VAL A 116 9.49 5.44 9.61
C VAL A 116 8.00 5.75 9.54
N LEU A 117 7.24 5.46 10.60
CA LEU A 117 5.82 5.75 10.68
C LEU A 117 5.53 7.26 10.59
N ALA A 118 6.36 8.11 11.20
CA ALA A 118 6.21 9.58 11.12
C ALA A 118 6.41 10.11 9.69
N LYS A 119 7.40 9.58 8.95
CA LYS A 119 7.61 9.92 7.54
C LYS A 119 6.45 9.45 6.66
N ARG A 120 5.97 8.21 6.87
CA ARG A 120 4.80 7.67 6.16
C ARG A 120 3.53 8.44 6.46
N LYS A 121 3.29 8.82 7.72
CA LYS A 121 2.18 9.71 8.11
C LYS A 121 2.24 11.02 7.32
N THR A 122 3.42 11.63 7.21
CA THR A 122 3.61 12.87 6.44
C THR A 122 3.20 12.71 4.98
N GLN A 123 3.50 11.57 4.36
CA GLN A 123 3.00 11.29 3.01
C GLN A 123 1.48 11.09 2.97
N MET A 124 0.92 10.35 3.93
CA MET A 124 -0.52 10.11 4.01
C MET A 124 -1.32 11.40 4.18
N MET A 125 -0.77 12.42 4.84
CA MET A 125 -1.41 13.74 4.96
C MET A 125 -1.66 14.41 3.60
N LYS A 126 -0.99 14.00 2.52
CA LYS A 126 -1.29 14.49 1.16
C LYS A 126 -2.72 14.16 0.72
N PHE A 127 -3.36 13.17 1.34
CA PHE A 127 -4.76 12.81 1.09
C PHE A 127 -5.75 13.56 2.00
N ALA A 128 -5.30 14.35 2.97
CA ALA A 128 -6.18 15.02 3.94
C ALA A 128 -7.11 16.07 3.27
N ASP A 129 -6.63 16.73 2.22
CA ASP A 129 -7.40 17.71 1.42
C ASP A 129 -7.91 17.13 0.09
N HIS A 130 -8.02 15.80 0.00
CA HIS A 130 -8.43 15.13 -1.23
C HIS A 130 -9.86 15.56 -1.66
N PRO A 131 -10.16 15.72 -2.97
CA PRO A 131 -11.49 16.17 -3.43
C PRO A 131 -12.66 15.29 -2.98
N ASP A 132 -12.43 13.98 -2.91
CA ASP A 132 -13.39 12.99 -2.39
C ASP A 132 -13.53 13.10 -0.87
N ALA A 133 -14.74 13.41 -0.39
CA ALA A 133 -15.05 13.53 1.03
C ALA A 133 -14.78 12.25 1.82
N LYS A 134 -15.05 11.08 1.23
CA LYS A 134 -14.81 9.79 1.91
C LYS A 134 -13.34 9.54 2.16
N VAL A 135 -12.46 10.00 1.26
CA VAL A 135 -11.01 9.92 1.45
C VAL A 135 -10.58 10.84 2.59
N ARG A 136 -11.14 12.06 2.67
CA ARG A 136 -10.85 12.97 3.79
C ARG A 136 -11.32 12.40 5.12
N ASP A 137 -12.51 11.81 5.16
CA ASP A 137 -13.06 11.17 6.36
C ASP A 137 -12.17 10.00 6.82
N LEU A 138 -11.73 9.15 5.88
CA LEU A 138 -10.76 8.08 6.16
C LEU A 138 -9.44 8.62 6.73
N MET A 139 -8.92 9.73 6.20
CA MET A 139 -7.72 10.36 6.75
C MET A 139 -7.97 10.90 8.16
N ASN A 140 -9.10 11.56 8.41
CA ASN A 140 -9.45 12.07 9.73
C ASN A 140 -9.58 10.96 10.79
N GLU A 141 -10.02 9.78 10.38
CA GLU A 141 -10.10 8.59 11.23
C GLU A 141 -8.72 8.02 11.56
N ILE A 142 -7.85 7.88 10.55
CA ILE A 142 -6.58 7.16 10.73
C ILE A 142 -5.46 7.99 11.38
N MET A 143 -5.42 9.31 11.15
CA MET A 143 -4.30 10.16 11.62
C MET A 143 -4.11 10.15 13.14
N PRO A 144 -5.16 10.25 13.98
CA PRO A 144 -5.00 10.23 15.44
C PRO A 144 -4.52 8.87 15.97
N GLU A 145 -4.91 7.79 15.31
CA GLU A 145 -4.45 6.44 15.65
C GLU A 145 -2.98 6.26 15.23
N LEU A 146 -2.55 6.83 14.09
CA LEU A 146 -1.14 6.83 13.69
C LEU A 146 -0.27 7.61 14.66
N ASP A 147 -0.76 8.75 15.17
CA ASP A 147 -0.07 9.51 16.22
C ASP A 147 0.13 8.71 17.50
N ARG A 148 -0.92 8.02 17.96
CA ARG A 148 -0.82 7.13 19.12
C ARG A 148 0.15 5.98 18.87
N TRP A 149 0.20 5.45 17.66
CA TRP A 149 1.15 4.41 17.32
C TRP A 149 2.59 4.92 17.36
N ILE A 150 2.86 6.04 16.68
CA ILE A 150 4.19 6.66 16.66
C ILE A 150 4.69 6.93 18.09
N GLU A 151 3.86 7.50 18.97
CA GLU A 151 4.30 7.78 20.35
C GLU A 151 4.59 6.52 21.15
N ARG A 152 3.81 5.44 20.95
CA ARG A 152 4.09 4.14 21.58
C ARG A 152 5.43 3.58 21.12
N GLU A 153 5.76 3.65 19.83
CA GLU A 153 7.06 3.18 19.34
C GLU A 153 8.21 4.06 19.85
N ARG A 154 8.05 5.39 19.91
CA ARG A 154 9.06 6.28 20.51
C ARG A 154 9.36 5.95 21.96
N ALA A 155 8.33 5.63 22.75
CA ALA A 155 8.52 5.23 24.13
C ALA A 155 9.29 3.89 24.25
N ARG A 156 9.04 2.95 23.34
CA ARG A 156 9.78 1.68 23.28
C ARG A 156 11.25 1.88 22.89
N ASP A 157 11.52 2.72 21.89
CA ASP A 157 12.88 3.02 21.45
C ASP A 157 13.72 3.59 22.61
N ARG A 158 13.18 4.58 23.34
CA ARG A 158 13.83 5.16 24.54
C ARG A 158 14.13 4.11 25.62
N THR A 159 13.16 3.26 25.93
CA THR A 159 13.33 2.21 26.96
C THR A 159 14.41 1.19 26.55
N SER A 160 14.49 0.88 25.25
CA SER A 160 15.51 -0.01 24.71
C SER A 160 16.90 0.60 24.86
N GLU A 161 17.08 1.87 24.47
CA GLU A 161 18.36 2.59 24.59
C GLU A 161 18.87 2.64 26.03
N GLU A 162 17.99 2.93 27.00
CA GLU A 162 18.32 2.96 28.44
C GLU A 162 18.73 1.59 29.01
N SER A 163 18.36 0.48 28.37
CA SER A 163 18.71 -0.88 28.84
C SER A 163 20.08 -1.37 28.36
N PHE A 164 20.70 -0.66 27.42
CA PHE A 164 22.02 -0.98 26.86
C PHE A 164 23.15 -0.09 27.42
N GLU A 165 22.82 0.90 28.27
CA GLU A 165 23.78 1.68 29.07
C GLU A 165 24.00 1.08 30.47
#